data_AF-A0A7V8EK74-F1
#
_entry.id   AF-A0A7V8EK74-F1
#
_cell.length_a   1.000
_cell.length_b   1.000
_cell.length_c   1.000
_cell.angle_alpha   90.00
_cell.angle_beta   90.00
_cell.angle_gamma   90.00
#
_symmetry.space_group_name_H-M   'P 1'
#
loop_
_entity.id
_entity.type
_entity.pdbx_description
1 polymer ?
#
loop_
_entity_poly.entity_id
_entity_poly.type
_entity_poly.pdbx_seq_one_letter_code
_entity_poly.pdbx_strand_id
1 'polypeptide(L)'
;MTTRNTATQEEDRLVEVAAGELTPLMIDWLTARLESIQVEFDGTHIRHCTVPGKFDGDIYAPSTNPLDGHALLEREKIQSRYVESHGHAFDGLWMAQDCRFRSTGSQVSWTEYGHQIPALALGYLTGPTMLIAGLRFIIAKHLVGKTKNPTVRVPAKLIREAKS
;
A
#
# COMPACT_ATOMS: atom_id res chain seq x y z
N MET A 1 -2.74 30.60 29.50
CA MET A 1 -2.15 29.24 29.44
C MET A 1 -2.65 28.59 28.16
N THR A 2 -1.74 28.37 27.21
CA THR A 2 -2.04 28.16 25.80
C THR A 2 -1.88 26.67 25.46
N THR A 3 -2.97 25.90 25.55
CA THR A 3 -2.99 24.45 25.30
C THR A 3 -3.26 24.08 23.83
N ARG A 4 -2.87 24.94 22.87
CA ARG A 4 -3.28 24.80 21.45
C ARG A 4 -2.20 24.35 20.46
N ASN A 5 -0.98 24.01 20.89
CA ASN A 5 0.13 23.69 19.98
C ASN A 5 0.60 22.22 19.96
N THR A 6 0.05 21.35 20.81
CA THR A 6 0.48 19.93 20.87
C THR A 6 -0.33 19.02 19.95
N ALA A 7 -1.63 19.29 19.75
CA ALA A 7 -2.50 18.46 18.90
C ALA A 7 -2.08 18.51 17.42
N THR A 8 -1.79 19.70 16.90
CA THR A 8 -1.37 19.90 15.51
C THR A 8 0.03 19.32 15.23
N GLN A 9 0.92 19.31 16.22
CA GLN A 9 2.25 18.69 16.09
C GLN A 9 2.21 17.15 16.11
N GLU A 10 1.23 16.53 16.78
CA GLU A 10 1.05 15.08 16.71
C GLU A 10 0.46 14.61 15.37
N GLU A 11 -0.40 15.40 14.73
CA GLU A 11 -1.09 15.03 13.49
C GLU A 11 -0.18 15.05 12.25
N ASP A 12 0.82 15.92 12.22
CA ASP A 12 1.83 15.99 11.16
C ASP A 12 3.01 15.02 11.35
N ARG A 13 3.03 14.29 12.48
CA ARG A 13 4.09 13.31 12.75
C ARG A 13 3.93 12.11 11.82
N LEU A 14 5.00 11.80 11.09
CA LEU A 14 5.11 10.55 10.34
C LEU A 14 5.47 9.38 11.27
N VAL A 15 4.82 8.24 11.08
CA VAL A 15 5.01 7.00 11.84
C VAL A 15 5.37 5.88 10.87
N GLU A 16 6.30 5.02 11.28
CA GLU A 16 6.71 3.85 10.51
C GLU A 16 5.70 2.71 10.68
N VAL A 17 5.22 2.19 9.56
CA VAL A 17 4.24 1.09 9.50
C VAL A 17 4.79 0.03 8.55
N ALA A 18 4.68 -1.24 8.94
CA ALA A 18 5.05 -2.35 8.07
C ALA A 18 4.15 -2.37 6.83
N ALA A 19 4.73 -2.57 5.63
CA ALA A 19 3.97 -2.55 4.38
C ALA A 19 2.85 -3.59 4.34
N GLY A 20 3.04 -4.73 5.02
CA GLY A 20 2.02 -5.78 5.20
C GLY A 20 0.85 -5.38 6.11
N GLU A 21 0.96 -4.28 6.86
CA GLU A 21 -0.05 -3.80 7.81
C GLU A 21 -0.76 -2.53 7.32
N LEU A 22 -0.47 -2.06 6.10
CA LEU A 22 -1.08 -0.83 5.56
C LEU A 22 -2.58 -1.03 5.37
N THR A 23 -3.37 -0.13 5.92
CA THR A 23 -4.83 -0.11 5.76
C THR A 23 -5.23 0.60 4.47
N PRO A 24 -6.49 0.49 4.00
CA PRO A 24 -6.98 1.18 2.80
C PRO A 24 -6.62 2.68 2.77
N LEU A 25 -6.90 3.42 3.86
CA LEU A 25 -6.57 4.85 3.95
C LEU A 25 -5.07 5.14 3.79
N MET A 26 -4.21 4.31 4.41
CA MET A 26 -2.77 4.46 4.28
C MET A 26 -2.30 4.17 2.86
N ILE A 27 -2.87 3.14 2.24
CA ILE A 27 -2.59 2.75 0.86
C ILE A 27 -2.98 3.90 -0.08
N ASP A 28 -4.21 4.41 0.02
CA ASP A 28 -4.71 5.46 -0.86
C ASP A 28 -3.85 6.73 -0.77
N TRP A 29 -3.47 7.13 0.45
CA TRP A 29 -2.58 8.28 0.65
C TRP A 29 -1.18 8.06 0.07
N LEU A 30 -0.57 6.89 0.30
CA LEU A 30 0.76 6.57 -0.22
C LEU A 30 0.75 6.44 -1.75
N THR A 31 -0.29 5.85 -2.32
CA THR A 31 -0.46 5.73 -3.77
C THR A 31 -0.62 7.10 -4.41
N ALA A 32 -1.41 8.01 -3.82
CA ALA A 32 -1.52 9.38 -4.33
C ALA A 32 -0.15 10.07 -4.38
N ARG A 33 0.70 9.87 -3.36
CA ARG A 33 2.06 10.42 -3.34
C ARG A 33 2.96 9.82 -4.43
N LEU A 34 2.87 8.52 -4.67
CA LEU A 34 3.61 7.87 -5.76
C LEU A 34 3.18 8.39 -7.13
N GLU A 35 1.88 8.61 -7.31
CA GLU A 35 1.30 9.14 -8.54
C GLU A 35 1.40 10.66 -8.66
N SER A 36 2.00 11.35 -7.67
CA SER A 36 2.08 12.82 -7.60
C SER A 36 0.70 13.50 -7.69
N ILE A 37 -0.34 12.85 -7.16
CA ILE A 37 -1.71 13.36 -7.09
C ILE A 37 -1.86 14.16 -5.80
N GLN A 38 -2.39 15.38 -5.91
CA GLN A 38 -2.73 16.17 -4.73
C GLN A 38 -4.00 15.63 -4.06
N VAL A 39 -3.83 15.17 -2.82
CA VAL A 39 -4.90 14.66 -1.97
C VAL A 39 -4.71 15.12 -0.53
N GLU A 40 -5.83 15.18 0.20
CA GLU A 40 -5.85 15.39 1.64
C GLU A 40 -6.79 14.39 2.33
N PHE A 41 -6.56 14.19 3.63
CA PHE A 41 -7.44 13.39 4.47
C PHE A 41 -8.48 14.31 5.10
N ASP A 42 -9.77 14.06 4.84
CA ASP A 42 -10.90 14.88 5.34
C ASP A 42 -11.37 14.48 6.74
N GLY A 43 -10.73 13.48 7.36
CA GLY A 43 -11.16 12.85 8.62
C GLY A 43 -11.79 11.48 8.43
N THR A 44 -12.16 11.10 7.21
CA THR A 44 -12.76 9.78 6.90
C THR A 44 -12.18 9.16 5.63
N HIS A 45 -11.89 9.95 4.60
CA HIS A 45 -11.41 9.50 3.30
C HIS A 45 -10.21 10.32 2.82
N ILE A 46 -9.46 9.74 1.88
CA ILE A 46 -8.50 10.48 1.06
C ILE A 46 -9.27 11.09 -0.11
N ARG A 47 -9.18 12.42 -0.29
CA ARG A 47 -9.90 13.15 -1.33
C ARG A 47 -8.96 13.96 -2.18
N HIS A 48 -9.29 14.07 -3.46
CA HIS A 48 -8.64 15.03 -4.33
C HIS A 48 -8.83 16.45 -3.79
N CYS A 49 -7.75 17.23 -3.80
CA CYS A 49 -7.78 18.64 -3.45
C CYS A 49 -7.01 19.43 -4.51
N THR A 50 -7.61 20.50 -5.03
CA THR A 50 -6.93 21.44 -5.94
C THR A 50 -6.21 22.54 -5.17
N VAL A 51 -6.67 22.82 -3.95
CA VAL A 51 -6.10 23.79 -3.01
C VAL A 51 -6.06 23.15 -1.62
N PRO A 52 -4.99 23.35 -0.84
CA PRO A 52 -4.91 22.79 0.51
C PRO A 52 -6.09 23.22 1.41
N GLY A 53 -6.63 22.27 2.17
CA GLY A 53 -7.79 22.49 3.04
C GLY A 53 -9.14 22.62 2.31
N LYS A 54 -9.18 22.43 0.98
CA LYS A 54 -10.41 22.42 0.19
C LYS A 54 -10.64 21.06 -0.47
N PHE A 55 -11.62 20.33 0.06
CA PHE A 55 -12.04 19.02 -0.42
C PHE A 55 -13.02 19.16 -1.58
N ASP A 56 -12.52 19.69 -2.70
CA ASP A 56 -13.35 20.03 -3.86
C ASP A 56 -13.55 18.85 -4.83
N GLY A 57 -12.90 17.70 -4.56
CA GLY A 57 -12.89 16.55 -5.46
C GLY A 57 -13.45 15.25 -4.88
N ASP A 58 -13.53 14.26 -5.76
CA ASP A 58 -13.98 12.91 -5.44
C ASP A 58 -13.02 12.20 -4.48
N ILE A 59 -13.54 11.12 -3.87
CA ILE A 59 -12.75 10.21 -3.04
C ILE A 59 -11.71 9.54 -3.93
N TYR A 60 -10.45 9.61 -3.52
CA TYR A 60 -9.35 8.87 -4.13
C TYR A 60 -9.14 7.57 -3.36
N ALA A 61 -9.61 6.44 -3.91
CA ALA A 61 -9.63 5.16 -3.22
C ALA A 61 -9.13 3.98 -4.08
N PRO A 62 -7.90 4.01 -4.63
CA PRO A 62 -7.38 2.91 -5.45
C PRO A 62 -7.34 1.56 -4.72
N SER A 63 -7.32 1.54 -3.39
CA SER A 63 -7.37 0.31 -2.60
C SER A 63 -8.71 -0.42 -2.62
N THR A 64 -9.81 0.27 -2.96
CA THR A 64 -11.17 -0.29 -2.97
C THR A 64 -11.92 -0.04 -4.28
N ASN A 65 -11.54 0.96 -5.08
CA ASN A 65 -12.09 1.24 -6.41
C ASN A 65 -11.29 0.50 -7.51
N PRO A 66 -11.88 -0.50 -8.18
CA PRO A 66 -11.20 -1.24 -9.24
C PRO A 66 -10.77 -0.39 -10.43
N LEU A 67 -11.50 0.69 -10.75
CA LEU A 67 -11.19 1.54 -11.91
C LEU A 67 -9.83 2.24 -11.75
N ASP A 68 -9.49 2.63 -10.52
CA ASP A 68 -8.21 3.27 -10.22
C ASP A 68 -7.14 2.21 -9.93
N GLY A 69 -7.48 1.23 -9.07
CA GLY A 69 -6.53 0.25 -8.58
C GLY A 69 -6.01 -0.72 -9.64
N HIS A 70 -6.87 -1.24 -10.54
CA HIS A 70 -6.45 -2.22 -11.54
C HIS A 70 -5.46 -1.63 -12.55
N ALA A 71 -5.69 -0.40 -12.99
CA ALA A 71 -4.79 0.29 -13.93
C ALA A 71 -3.36 0.37 -13.36
N LEU A 72 -3.22 0.61 -12.05
CA LEU A 72 -1.93 0.62 -11.36
C LEU A 72 -1.27 -0.77 -11.36
N LEU A 73 -2.02 -1.82 -11.02
CA LEU A 73 -1.51 -3.20 -11.01
C LEU A 73 -1.03 -3.64 -12.39
N GLU A 74 -1.80 -3.33 -13.44
CA GLU A 74 -1.46 -3.68 -14.83
C GLU A 74 -0.23 -2.94 -15.34
N ARG A 75 -0.12 -1.64 -15.02
CA ARG A 75 1.04 -0.81 -15.38
C ARG A 75 2.31 -1.30 -14.69
N GLU A 76 2.21 -1.66 -13.42
CA GLU A 76 3.33 -2.19 -12.62
C GLU A 76 3.62 -3.67 -12.84
N LYS A 77 2.85 -4.33 -13.71
CA LYS A 77 2.98 -5.76 -14.01
C LYS A 77 2.89 -6.63 -12.75
N ILE A 78 1.97 -6.27 -11.86
CA ILE A 78 1.69 -7.04 -10.65
C ILE A 78 0.91 -8.30 -11.00
N GLN A 79 1.41 -9.43 -10.52
CA GLN A 79 0.71 -10.70 -10.53
C GLN A 79 0.13 -10.95 -9.15
N SER A 80 -1.13 -11.37 -9.12
CA SER A 80 -1.84 -11.69 -7.88
C SER A 80 -2.36 -13.11 -7.90
N ARG A 81 -2.50 -13.72 -6.71
CA ARG A 81 -3.08 -15.05 -6.52
C ARG A 81 -3.85 -15.10 -5.22
N TYR A 82 -5.06 -15.66 -5.26
CA TYR A 82 -5.80 -16.01 -4.06
C TYR A 82 -5.34 -17.35 -3.50
N VAL A 83 -5.23 -17.44 -2.18
CA VAL A 83 -4.81 -18.65 -1.46
C VAL A 83 -6.04 -19.30 -0.84
N GLU A 84 -6.49 -20.39 -1.45
CA GLU A 84 -7.51 -21.29 -0.91
C GLU A 84 -6.82 -22.60 -0.50
N SER A 85 -6.31 -22.64 0.71
CA SER A 85 -5.60 -23.81 1.23
C SER A 85 -5.72 -23.83 2.74
N HIS A 86 -6.71 -24.58 3.22
CA HIS A 86 -6.98 -24.71 4.64
C HIS A 86 -5.72 -25.15 5.39
N GLY A 87 -5.36 -24.39 6.44
CA GLY A 87 -4.15 -24.64 7.25
C GLY A 87 -2.87 -23.99 6.73
N HIS A 88 -2.91 -23.30 5.59
CA HIS A 88 -1.80 -22.44 5.14
C HIS A 88 -1.80 -21.11 5.90
N ALA A 89 -0.61 -20.54 6.16
CA ALA A 89 -0.48 -19.29 6.93
C ALA A 89 -1.15 -18.06 6.26
N PHE A 90 -1.49 -18.16 4.97
CA PHE A 90 -2.17 -17.10 4.20
C PHE A 90 -3.51 -17.55 3.64
N ASP A 91 -4.09 -18.62 4.19
CA ASP A 91 -5.42 -19.06 3.79
C ASP A 91 -6.44 -17.91 3.87
N GLY A 92 -7.23 -17.74 2.81
CA GLY A 92 -8.19 -16.65 2.69
C GLY A 92 -7.59 -15.28 2.30
N LEU A 93 -6.29 -15.20 1.98
CA LEU A 93 -5.64 -13.95 1.56
C LEU A 93 -5.25 -13.97 0.08
N TRP A 94 -5.09 -12.76 -0.47
CA TRP A 94 -4.44 -12.51 -1.75
C TRP A 94 -2.95 -12.29 -1.55
N MET A 95 -2.14 -12.89 -2.41
CA MET A 95 -0.71 -12.63 -2.55
C MET A 95 -0.48 -11.79 -3.80
N ALA A 96 0.50 -10.88 -3.76
CA ALA A 96 0.93 -10.09 -4.91
C ALA A 96 2.45 -10.00 -5.01
N GLN A 97 2.96 -10.06 -6.25
CA GLN A 97 4.37 -9.90 -6.58
C GLN A 97 4.53 -9.28 -7.99
N ASP A 98 5.70 -8.75 -8.32
CA ASP A 98 5.99 -8.27 -9.68
C ASP A 98 6.29 -9.46 -10.61
N CYS A 99 5.54 -9.56 -11.71
CA CYS A 99 5.60 -10.70 -12.62
C CYS A 99 6.88 -10.70 -13.49
N ARG A 100 7.65 -9.61 -13.49
CA ARG A 100 8.94 -9.52 -14.18
C ARG A 100 10.03 -10.34 -13.47
N PHE A 101 9.84 -10.75 -12.22
CA PHE A 101 10.77 -11.61 -11.47
C PHE A 101 10.64 -13.11 -11.79
N ARG A 102 9.97 -13.48 -12.88
CA ARG A 102 9.88 -14.86 -13.33
C ARG A 102 11.27 -15.44 -13.59
N SER A 103 11.60 -16.54 -12.92
CA SER A 103 12.51 -17.53 -13.52
C SER A 103 11.84 -18.08 -14.76
N THR A 104 12.55 -18.13 -15.89
CA THR A 104 12.09 -18.62 -17.19
C THR A 104 11.79 -20.14 -17.26
N GLY A 105 11.56 -20.79 -16.11
CA GLY A 105 11.17 -22.21 -15.98
C GLY A 105 9.67 -22.38 -15.76
N SER A 106 9.13 -23.52 -16.22
CA SER A 106 7.71 -23.91 -16.36
C SER A 106 6.87 -23.97 -15.08
N GLN A 107 7.34 -23.43 -13.94
CA GLN A 107 6.58 -23.34 -12.70
C GLN A 107 6.73 -21.92 -12.11
N VAL A 108 5.62 -21.21 -11.95
CA VAL A 108 5.59 -19.93 -11.23
C VAL A 108 5.76 -20.24 -9.74
N SER A 109 7.00 -20.21 -9.26
CA SER A 109 7.30 -20.36 -7.85
C SER A 109 6.91 -19.07 -7.12
N TRP A 110 5.85 -19.14 -6.30
CA TRP A 110 5.53 -18.13 -5.28
C TRP A 110 6.48 -18.35 -4.10
N THR A 111 7.76 -18.17 -4.33
CA THR A 111 8.81 -18.40 -3.34
C THR A 111 8.88 -17.23 -2.37
N GLU A 112 8.83 -17.53 -1.07
CA GLU A 112 9.37 -16.64 -0.06
C GLU A 112 10.85 -16.37 -0.39
N TYR A 113 11.18 -15.10 -0.59
CA TYR A 113 12.54 -14.59 -0.77
C TYR A 113 13.42 -15.32 -1.81
N GLY A 114 13.33 -14.87 -3.07
CA GLY A 114 14.20 -15.30 -4.18
C GLY A 114 15.34 -14.32 -4.47
N HIS A 115 16.57 -14.80 -4.37
CA HIS A 115 17.83 -14.04 -4.31
C HIS A 115 18.42 -13.54 -5.65
N GLN A 116 17.68 -13.46 -6.76
CA GLN A 116 18.33 -13.47 -8.09
C GLN A 116 18.24 -12.23 -9.01
N ILE A 117 17.75 -11.07 -8.54
CA ILE A 117 18.01 -9.78 -9.23
C ILE A 117 18.41 -8.70 -8.20
N PRO A 118 19.53 -7.96 -8.38
CA PRO A 118 20.04 -7.04 -7.36
C PRO A 118 19.11 -5.86 -7.03
N ALA A 119 18.29 -5.41 -7.99
CA ALA A 119 17.54 -4.17 -7.85
C ALA A 119 16.27 -4.30 -6.98
N LEU A 120 15.63 -5.47 -6.93
CA LEU A 120 14.34 -5.67 -6.29
C LEU A 120 14.17 -7.15 -5.93
N ALA A 121 14.32 -7.49 -4.65
CA ALA A 121 14.11 -8.86 -4.13
C ALA A 121 13.01 -8.85 -3.06
N LEU A 122 11.89 -8.19 -3.38
CA LEU A 122 10.66 -8.32 -2.61
C LEU A 122 10.01 -9.63 -3.06
N GLY A 123 9.72 -10.54 -2.13
CA GLY A 123 9.03 -11.79 -2.43
C GLY A 123 7.59 -11.52 -2.86
N TYR A 124 6.66 -11.69 -1.93
CA TYR A 124 5.27 -11.28 -2.11
C TYR A 124 4.81 -10.48 -0.89
N LEU A 125 3.76 -9.68 -1.05
CA LEU A 125 2.98 -9.16 0.07
C LEU A 125 1.55 -9.67 -0.02
N THR A 126 0.89 -9.71 1.13
CA THR A 126 -0.48 -10.23 1.24
C THR A 126 -1.47 -9.12 1.55
N GLY A 127 -2.74 -9.40 1.30
CA GLY A 127 -3.86 -8.54 1.65
C GLY A 127 -5.19 -9.28 1.59
N PRO A 128 -6.24 -8.75 2.23
CA PRO A 128 -7.57 -9.34 2.21
C PRO A 128 -8.25 -9.24 0.83
N THR A 129 -7.81 -8.31 -0.02
CA THR A 129 -8.27 -8.17 -1.40
C THR A 129 -7.08 -8.11 -2.35
N MET A 130 -7.34 -8.41 -3.63
CA MET A 130 -6.34 -8.31 -4.70
C MET A 130 -5.71 -6.91 -4.78
N LEU A 131 -6.53 -5.86 -4.67
CA LEU A 131 -6.08 -4.46 -4.72
C LEU A 131 -5.18 -4.12 -3.54
N ILE A 132 -5.57 -4.52 -2.32
CA ILE A 132 -4.78 -4.25 -1.12
C ILE A 132 -3.43 -4.97 -1.20
N ALA A 133 -3.42 -6.26 -1.55
CA ALA A 133 -2.16 -7.02 -1.70
C ALA A 133 -1.25 -6.39 -2.75
N GLY A 134 -1.79 -6.05 -3.92
CA GLY A 134 -1.05 -5.47 -5.04
C GLY A 134 -0.49 -4.08 -4.72
N LEU A 135 -1.29 -3.20 -4.14
CA LEU A 135 -0.86 -1.84 -3.82
C LEU A 135 0.14 -1.81 -2.68
N ARG A 136 -0.01 -2.67 -1.65
CA ARG A 136 1.05 -2.87 -0.63
C ARG A 136 2.38 -3.23 -1.28
N PHE A 137 2.37 -4.13 -2.26
CA PHE A 137 3.57 -4.53 -3.00
C PHE A 137 4.17 -3.36 -3.79
N ILE A 138 3.35 -2.63 -4.57
CA ILE A 138 3.78 -1.45 -5.33
C ILE A 138 4.42 -0.41 -4.42
N ILE A 139 3.78 -0.11 -3.28
CA ILE A 139 4.25 0.84 -2.29
C ILE A 139 5.61 0.42 -1.72
N ALA A 140 5.73 -0.83 -1.27
CA ALA A 140 6.98 -1.34 -0.72
C ALA A 140 8.12 -1.31 -1.76
N LYS A 141 7.80 -1.68 -3.01
CA LYS A 141 8.72 -1.67 -4.14
C LYS A 141 9.30 -0.30 -4.42
N HIS A 142 8.45 0.74 -4.45
CA HIS A 142 8.88 2.09 -4.84
C HIS A 142 9.46 2.89 -3.67
N LEU A 143 8.97 2.71 -2.44
CA LEU A 143 9.38 3.54 -1.30
C LEU A 143 10.49 2.95 -0.44
N VAL A 144 10.69 1.63 -0.46
CA VAL A 144 11.63 0.95 0.46
C VAL A 144 12.70 0.17 -0.29
N GLY A 145 12.31 -0.57 -1.33
CA GLY A 145 13.22 -1.47 -2.04
C GLY A 145 13.53 -2.74 -1.22
N LYS A 146 14.76 -3.24 -1.31
CA LYS A 146 15.12 -4.58 -0.82
C LYS A 146 15.36 -4.62 0.71
N THR A 147 14.37 -5.10 1.47
CA THR A 147 14.50 -5.38 2.90
C THR A 147 13.59 -6.54 3.34
N LYS A 148 13.96 -7.22 4.43
CA LYS A 148 13.15 -8.31 5.02
C LYS A 148 11.90 -7.79 5.74
N ASN A 149 11.94 -6.55 6.22
CA ASN A 149 10.86 -5.92 6.97
C ASN A 149 10.56 -4.55 6.33
N PRO A 150 9.81 -4.51 5.20
CA PRO A 150 9.54 -3.24 4.53
C PRO A 150 8.65 -2.37 5.40
N THR A 151 9.16 -1.22 5.83
CA THR A 151 8.42 -0.21 6.58
C THR A 151 8.34 1.08 5.78
N VAL A 152 7.18 1.73 5.84
CA VAL A 152 6.92 3.02 5.17
C VAL A 152 6.41 4.04 6.17
N ARG A 153 6.56 5.32 5.85
CA ARG A 153 6.16 6.43 6.71
C ARG A 153 4.81 6.99 6.29
N VAL A 154 3.84 6.98 7.20
CA VAL A 154 2.50 7.55 7.02
C VAL A 154 2.17 8.56 8.12
N PRO A 155 1.32 9.57 7.86
CA PRO A 155 0.85 10.48 8.89
C PRO A 155 0.14 9.73 10.02
N ALA A 156 0.44 10.07 11.27
CA ALA A 156 -0.12 9.42 12.46
C ALA A 156 -1.65 9.43 12.47
N LYS A 157 -2.27 10.49 11.94
CA LYS A 157 -3.73 10.62 11.82
C LYS A 157 -4.38 9.51 10.99
N LEU A 158 -3.67 8.94 10.01
CA LEU A 158 -4.19 7.83 9.20
C LEU A 158 -4.16 6.47 9.93
N ILE A 159 -3.44 6.37 11.05
CA ILE A 159 -3.34 5.14 11.85
C ILE A 159 -4.47 5.05 12.87
N ARG A 160 -4.79 6.18 13.52
CA ARG A 160 -5.80 6.23 14.60
C ARG A 160 -7.19 5.86 14.06
N GLU A 161 -7.53 6.37 12.88
CA GLU A 161 -8.84 6.14 12.24
C GLU A 161 -8.96 4.78 11.53
N ALA A 162 -7.88 4.01 11.45
CA ALA A 162 -7.91 2.67 10.89
C ALA A 162 -8.14 1.57 11.95
N LYS A 163 -8.21 1.95 13.23
CA LYS A 163 -8.41 1.06 14.38
C LYS A 163 -9.75 1.28 15.10
N SER A 164 -10.53 2.28 14.68
CA SER A 164 -11.91 2.55 15.08
C SER A 164 -12.89 1.68 14.30
#